data_AF-A0A7S2JGP6-F1
#
_entry.id   AF-A0A7S2JGP6-F1
#
_cell.length_a   1.000
_cell.length_b   1.000
_cell.length_c   1.000
_cell.angle_alpha   90.00
_cell.angle_beta   90.00
_cell.angle_gamma   90.00
#
_symmetry.space_group_name_H-M   'P 1'
#
loop_
_entity.id
_entity.type
_entity.pdbx_description
1 polymer ?
#
loop_
_entity_poly.entity_id
_entity_poly.type
_entity_poly.pdbx_seq_one_letter_code
_entity_poly.pdbx_strand_id
1 'polypeptide(L)'
;CSPKTLHLKNGEKLENCNFLIKALGLIGDPRVDKLHNITHRLGNFVNGDWRRIMSADATGMHAANFTTFSAGPGACSFVKQWYYLHMHPWEMYSAMDQGMMKIMPKHVLSNSQPDQTVYMTNVQYEMAAGGMMGQYFPSLGRVMGDEGTYKHCLLHSMHPTDKFFEYCAADWDRYQKMFRERNGCDDKPWVPYPYTKDTVRGWFDLYNQKFPFCPIKWEGPDEGTKEWAIRSFREDWERRQQEHIPMLIKESALCESCKADGSDPYMSACVGTMVPKRKKFMGSAPESTLDFDATAYGDWQMWMDSEYTFTIEGVPAKSVDVLTHPEVWGRIISRCEAKSSVHNLPDQ
;
A
#
# COMPACT_ATOMS: atom_id res chain seq x y z
N CYS A 1 -0.48 -30.38 13.06
CA CYS A 1 -0.79 -30.15 14.49
C CYS A 1 -2.16 -30.71 14.82
N SER A 2 -2.26 -31.52 15.86
CA SER A 2 -3.55 -31.93 16.43
C SER A 2 -4.20 -30.75 17.18
N PRO A 3 -5.55 -30.63 17.18
CA PRO A 3 -6.25 -29.57 17.91
C PRO A 3 -5.87 -29.56 19.40
N LYS A 4 -5.86 -28.38 20.02
CA LYS A 4 -5.74 -28.21 21.49
C LYS A 4 -4.42 -28.71 22.08
N THR A 5 -3.37 -28.81 21.25
CA THR A 5 -2.09 -29.42 21.66
C THR A 5 -0.90 -28.56 21.27
N LEU A 6 0.11 -28.49 22.16
CA LEU A 6 1.39 -27.83 21.90
C LEU A 6 2.45 -28.90 21.61
N HIS A 7 3.13 -28.79 20.48
CA HIS A 7 4.18 -29.73 20.07
C HIS A 7 5.54 -29.13 20.41
N LEU A 8 6.27 -29.78 21.31
CA LEU A 8 7.59 -29.36 21.76
C LEU A 8 8.68 -29.86 20.80
N LYS A 9 9.87 -29.25 20.84
CA LYS A 9 10.99 -29.62 19.95
C LYS A 9 11.46 -31.06 20.11
N ASN A 10 11.25 -31.66 21.28
CA ASN A 10 11.56 -33.06 21.58
C ASN A 10 10.50 -34.04 21.03
N GLY A 11 9.45 -33.54 20.35
CA GLY A 11 8.33 -34.33 19.85
C GLY A 11 7.24 -34.60 20.90
N GLU A 12 7.43 -34.15 22.14
CA GLU A 12 6.41 -34.25 23.18
C GLU A 12 5.22 -33.35 22.85
N LYS A 13 4.04 -33.88 23.15
CA LYS A 13 2.77 -33.24 22.85
C LYS A 13 2.07 -32.93 24.17
N LEU A 14 1.99 -31.65 24.51
CA LEU A 14 1.15 -31.20 25.62
C LEU A 14 -0.31 -31.19 25.15
N GLU A 15 -1.19 -31.91 25.84
CA GLU A 15 -2.61 -31.96 25.55
C GLU A 15 -3.40 -30.95 26.40
N ASN A 16 -4.64 -30.66 25.99
CA ASN A 16 -5.56 -29.77 26.73
C ASN A 16 -5.07 -28.33 26.94
N CYS A 17 -4.25 -27.79 26.03
CA CYS A 17 -3.76 -26.40 26.09
C CYS A 17 -4.83 -25.35 25.71
N ASN A 18 -6.11 -25.62 25.98
CA ASN A 18 -7.25 -24.77 25.60
C ASN A 18 -7.14 -23.35 26.16
N PHE A 19 -6.64 -23.21 27.39
CA PHE A 19 -6.48 -21.92 28.04
C PHE A 19 -5.37 -21.07 27.40
N LEU A 20 -4.28 -21.69 26.93
CA LEU A 20 -3.21 -21.02 26.20
C LEU A 20 -3.67 -20.60 24.80
N ILE A 21 -4.32 -21.51 24.07
CA ILE A 21 -4.75 -21.27 22.68
C ILE A 21 -5.89 -20.24 22.62
N LYS A 22 -6.81 -20.27 23.60
CA LYS A 22 -7.88 -19.26 23.70
C LYS A 22 -7.34 -17.89 24.10
N ALA A 23 -6.31 -17.83 24.95
CA ALA A 23 -5.66 -16.56 25.30
C ALA A 23 -4.99 -15.87 24.11
N LEU A 24 -4.60 -16.63 23.08
CA LEU A 24 -4.03 -16.09 21.84
C LEU A 24 -5.08 -15.62 20.81
N GLY A 25 -6.38 -15.83 21.07
CA GLY A 25 -7.46 -15.29 20.22
C GLY A 25 -7.64 -15.97 18.86
N LEU A 26 -7.04 -17.14 18.62
CA LEU A 26 -6.99 -17.77 17.30
C LEU A 26 -8.19 -18.69 16.96
N ILE A 27 -9.34 -18.54 17.63
CA ILE A 27 -10.54 -19.33 17.34
C ILE A 27 -11.55 -18.46 16.59
N GLY A 28 -12.03 -18.96 15.45
CA GLY A 28 -13.03 -18.26 14.65
C GLY A 28 -14.42 -18.25 15.28
N ASP A 29 -15.18 -17.18 15.02
CA ASP A 29 -16.58 -17.06 15.43
C ASP A 29 -17.50 -17.46 14.25
N PRO A 30 -18.27 -18.56 14.35
CA PRO A 30 -19.12 -19.03 13.26
C PRO A 30 -20.22 -18.04 12.86
N ARG A 31 -20.52 -17.04 13.70
CA ARG A 31 -21.45 -15.95 13.36
C ARG A 31 -20.93 -15.09 12.22
N VAL A 32 -19.61 -14.99 12.03
CA VAL A 32 -19.00 -14.23 10.92
C VAL A 32 -19.29 -14.93 9.58
N ASP A 33 -19.11 -16.25 9.51
CA ASP A 33 -19.48 -17.05 8.33
C ASP A 33 -20.95 -16.89 7.98
N LYS A 34 -21.82 -16.95 8.99
CA LYS A 34 -23.26 -16.75 8.81
C LYS A 34 -23.60 -15.33 8.34
N LEU A 35 -23.02 -14.30 8.94
CA LEU A 35 -23.27 -12.89 8.60
C LEU A 35 -22.90 -12.58 7.15
N HIS A 36 -21.76 -13.12 6.69
CA HIS A 36 -21.27 -12.88 5.34
C HIS A 36 -21.66 -13.97 4.33
N ASN A 37 -22.50 -14.94 4.73
CA ASN A 37 -22.89 -16.10 3.90
C ASN A 37 -21.67 -16.79 3.25
N ILE A 38 -20.66 -17.09 4.06
CA ILE A 38 -19.39 -17.67 3.62
C ILE A 38 -19.58 -19.19 3.49
N THR A 39 -19.50 -19.69 2.27
CA THR A 39 -19.57 -21.14 1.96
C THR A 39 -18.19 -21.72 1.73
N HIS A 40 -17.30 -20.91 1.17
CA HIS A 40 -15.91 -21.24 0.94
C HIS A 40 -15.09 -19.95 0.86
N ARG A 41 -13.79 -20.10 1.06
CA ARG A 41 -12.81 -19.04 0.83
C ARG A 41 -11.89 -19.49 -0.30
N LEU A 42 -11.64 -18.64 -1.28
CA LEU A 42 -10.73 -18.91 -2.39
C LEU A 42 -9.61 -17.88 -2.33
N GLY A 43 -8.41 -18.27 -1.89
CA GLY A 43 -7.40 -17.30 -1.47
C GLY A 43 -7.94 -16.41 -0.34
N ASN A 44 -8.08 -15.10 -0.57
CA ASN A 44 -8.70 -14.13 0.35
C ASN A 44 -10.16 -13.78 -0.02
N PHE A 45 -10.74 -14.45 -1.02
CA PHE A 45 -12.03 -14.11 -1.60
C PHE A 45 -13.17 -14.87 -0.92
N VAL A 46 -14.19 -14.14 -0.48
CA VAL A 46 -15.43 -14.73 0.02
C VAL A 46 -16.21 -15.32 -1.14
N ASN A 47 -16.39 -16.65 -1.13
CA ASN A 47 -17.08 -17.39 -2.18
C ASN A 47 -16.49 -17.17 -3.60
N GLY A 48 -15.20 -16.83 -3.69
CA GLY A 48 -14.55 -16.51 -4.95
C GLY A 48 -14.84 -15.11 -5.51
N ASP A 49 -15.62 -14.28 -4.82
CA ASP A 49 -15.82 -12.88 -5.23
C ASP A 49 -14.64 -12.02 -4.74
N TRP A 50 -13.79 -11.58 -5.67
CA TRP A 50 -12.61 -10.80 -5.36
C TRP A 50 -12.92 -9.39 -4.81
N ARG A 51 -14.14 -8.90 -4.99
CA ARG A 51 -14.57 -7.62 -4.40
C ARG A 51 -14.94 -7.79 -2.93
N ARG A 52 -15.07 -9.04 -2.46
CA ARG A 52 -15.39 -9.41 -1.09
C ARG A 52 -14.17 -10.04 -0.45
N ILE A 53 -13.31 -9.19 0.08
CA ILE A 53 -12.05 -9.58 0.68
C ILE A 53 -12.23 -9.87 2.16
N MET A 54 -11.49 -10.87 2.63
CA MET A 54 -11.36 -11.18 4.04
C MET A 54 -9.91 -11.45 4.38
N SER A 55 -9.49 -10.90 5.52
CA SER A 55 -8.22 -11.19 6.16
C SER A 55 -8.48 -11.43 7.63
N ALA A 56 -7.86 -12.48 8.15
CA ALA A 56 -7.86 -12.83 9.56
C ALA A 56 -6.52 -13.47 9.87
N ASP A 57 -6.06 -13.34 11.11
CA ASP A 57 -4.80 -13.97 11.50
C ASP A 57 -4.92 -15.48 11.36
N ALA A 58 -3.96 -16.05 10.63
CA ALA A 58 -3.97 -17.47 10.35
C ALA A 58 -3.89 -18.28 11.65
N THR A 59 -4.63 -19.39 11.71
CA THR A 59 -4.53 -20.31 12.83
C THR A 59 -3.19 -21.05 12.79
N GLY A 60 -2.59 -21.16 13.97
CA GLY A 60 -1.25 -21.73 14.13
C GLY A 60 -0.14 -20.75 13.70
N MET A 61 1.09 -21.12 14.05
CA MET A 61 2.27 -20.35 13.69
C MET A 61 3.33 -21.28 13.13
N HIS A 62 4.03 -20.80 12.12
CA HIS A 62 5.25 -21.45 11.67
C HIS A 62 6.41 -20.95 12.54
N ALA A 63 6.80 -21.72 13.56
CA ALA A 63 7.79 -21.28 14.55
C ALA A 63 9.15 -20.87 13.93
N ALA A 64 9.52 -21.41 12.77
CA ALA A 64 10.74 -21.00 12.06
C ALA A 64 10.65 -19.59 11.44
N ASN A 65 9.43 -19.06 11.24
CA ASN A 65 9.15 -17.76 10.64
C ASN A 65 8.52 -16.80 11.66
N PHE A 66 8.93 -16.91 12.92
CA PHE A 66 8.41 -16.06 13.98
C PHE A 66 8.85 -14.62 13.76
N THR A 67 7.91 -13.74 13.42
CA THR A 67 8.18 -12.31 13.23
C THR A 67 7.52 -11.47 14.32
N THR A 68 6.19 -11.56 14.46
CA THR A 68 5.43 -10.83 15.49
C THR A 68 4.01 -11.41 15.64
N PHE A 69 3.37 -11.18 16.79
CA PHE A 69 1.93 -11.40 16.99
C PHE A 69 1.08 -10.19 16.57
N SER A 70 1.71 -9.11 16.11
CA SER A 70 0.98 -7.94 15.65
C SER A 70 0.42 -8.15 14.25
N ALA A 71 -0.90 -8.12 14.14
CA ALA A 71 -1.59 -8.04 12.85
C ALA A 71 -1.32 -6.70 12.12
N GLY A 72 -0.92 -5.65 12.85
CA GLY A 72 -0.83 -4.27 12.34
C GLY A 72 0.07 -4.11 11.11
N PRO A 73 1.35 -4.52 11.17
CA PRO A 73 2.26 -4.41 10.02
C PRO A 73 1.78 -5.17 8.79
N GLY A 74 1.17 -6.34 8.96
CA GLY A 74 0.59 -7.13 7.87
C GLY A 74 -0.70 -6.51 7.32
N ALA A 75 -1.55 -5.98 8.20
CA ALA A 75 -2.82 -5.35 7.83
C ALA A 75 -2.60 -4.13 6.92
N CYS A 76 -1.59 -3.30 7.17
CA CYS A 76 -1.26 -2.18 6.28
C CYS A 76 -0.94 -2.67 4.86
N SER A 77 -0.06 -3.68 4.76
CA SER A 77 0.31 -4.32 3.50
C SER A 77 -0.91 -4.90 2.77
N PHE A 78 -1.78 -5.62 3.49
CA PHE A 78 -3.02 -6.15 2.95
C PHE A 78 -3.97 -5.04 2.46
N VAL A 79 -4.18 -3.99 3.24
CA VAL A 79 -5.05 -2.87 2.86
C VAL A 79 -4.53 -2.21 1.58
N LYS A 80 -3.22 -1.95 1.48
CA LYS A 80 -2.60 -1.40 0.27
C LYS A 80 -2.80 -2.31 -0.94
N GLN A 81 -2.55 -3.61 -0.77
CA GLN A 81 -2.75 -4.59 -1.83
C GLN A 81 -4.18 -4.60 -2.35
N TRP A 82 -5.16 -4.65 -1.45
CA TRP A 82 -6.55 -4.71 -1.86
C TRP A 82 -7.04 -3.38 -2.40
N TYR A 83 -6.65 -2.25 -1.79
CA TYR A 83 -6.93 -0.94 -2.34
C TYR A 83 -6.42 -0.84 -3.79
N TYR A 84 -5.19 -1.28 -4.05
CA TYR A 84 -4.63 -1.33 -5.39
C TYR A 84 -5.48 -2.18 -6.34
N LEU A 85 -5.81 -3.43 -5.99
CA LEU A 85 -6.58 -4.29 -6.88
C LEU A 85 -8.01 -3.78 -7.15
N HIS A 86 -8.63 -3.07 -6.20
CA HIS A 86 -9.93 -2.42 -6.41
C HIS A 86 -9.84 -1.19 -7.31
N MET A 87 -8.72 -0.46 -7.29
CA MET A 87 -8.48 0.67 -8.19
C MET A 87 -8.03 0.22 -9.59
N HIS A 88 -7.54 -1.01 -9.73
CA HIS A 88 -7.04 -1.58 -10.99
C HIS A 88 -7.71 -2.93 -11.30
N PRO A 89 -9.05 -2.96 -11.45
CA PRO A 89 -9.80 -4.20 -11.65
C PRO A 89 -9.37 -4.99 -12.90
N TRP A 90 -8.80 -4.32 -13.91
CA TRP A 90 -8.28 -4.97 -15.11
C TRP A 90 -7.11 -5.92 -14.84
N GLU A 91 -6.27 -5.65 -13.83
CA GLU A 91 -5.22 -6.60 -13.45
C GLU A 91 -5.84 -7.87 -12.89
N MET A 92 -6.88 -7.73 -12.06
CA MET A 92 -7.63 -8.87 -11.54
C MET A 92 -8.29 -9.66 -12.67
N TYR A 93 -8.96 -8.99 -13.62
CA TYR A 93 -9.56 -9.66 -14.77
C TYR A 93 -8.50 -10.39 -15.62
N SER A 94 -7.36 -9.76 -15.88
CA SER A 94 -6.25 -10.41 -16.59
C SER A 94 -5.75 -11.65 -15.84
N ALA A 95 -5.59 -11.57 -14.52
CA ALA A 95 -5.19 -12.71 -13.70
C ALA A 95 -6.25 -13.85 -13.73
N MET A 96 -7.54 -13.50 -13.72
CA MET A 96 -8.64 -14.45 -13.85
C MET A 96 -8.61 -15.15 -15.21
N ASP A 97 -8.39 -14.42 -16.29
CA ASP A 97 -8.28 -14.96 -17.66
C ASP A 97 -7.08 -15.90 -17.81
N GLN A 98 -5.97 -15.59 -17.14
CA GLN A 98 -4.79 -16.47 -17.02
C GLN A 98 -5.02 -17.69 -16.11
N GLY A 99 -6.22 -17.86 -15.57
CA GLY A 99 -6.60 -19.05 -14.81
C GLY A 99 -6.25 -19.00 -13.32
N MET A 100 -5.87 -17.85 -12.75
CA MET A 100 -5.54 -17.72 -11.32
C MET A 100 -6.61 -18.35 -10.42
N MET A 101 -7.88 -18.09 -10.70
CA MET A 101 -9.01 -18.58 -9.89
C MET A 101 -9.15 -20.11 -9.92
N LYS A 102 -8.58 -20.78 -10.93
CA LYS A 102 -8.64 -22.25 -11.07
C LYS A 102 -7.60 -22.96 -10.21
N ILE A 103 -6.49 -22.28 -9.89
CA ILE A 103 -5.39 -22.85 -9.12
C ILE A 103 -5.31 -22.33 -7.69
N MET A 104 -6.00 -21.22 -7.39
CA MET A 104 -6.04 -20.64 -6.06
C MET A 104 -6.57 -21.65 -5.02
N PRO A 105 -5.95 -21.76 -3.83
CA PRO A 105 -6.41 -22.70 -2.81
C PRO A 105 -7.85 -22.38 -2.39
N LYS A 106 -8.66 -23.43 -2.27
CA LYS A 106 -10.03 -23.34 -1.78
C LYS A 106 -10.12 -23.92 -0.37
N HIS A 107 -10.51 -23.11 0.59
CA HIS A 107 -10.84 -23.54 1.95
C HIS A 107 -12.36 -23.70 2.08
N VAL A 108 -12.77 -24.82 2.67
CA VAL A 108 -14.16 -25.16 2.99
C VAL A 108 -14.19 -25.70 4.41
N LEU A 109 -15.37 -25.70 5.03
CA LEU A 109 -15.54 -26.28 6.36
C LEU A 109 -15.03 -27.72 6.36
N SER A 110 -14.09 -28.02 7.26
CA SER A 110 -13.45 -29.33 7.33
C SER A 110 -14.27 -30.26 8.21
N ASN A 111 -14.61 -31.44 7.69
CA ASN A 111 -15.26 -32.49 8.49
C ASN A 111 -14.37 -32.94 9.66
N SER A 112 -13.05 -32.83 9.52
CA SER A 112 -12.08 -33.18 10.57
C SER A 112 -11.85 -32.08 11.61
N GLN A 113 -12.25 -30.85 11.30
CA GLN A 113 -12.11 -29.68 12.16
C GLN A 113 -13.39 -28.82 12.09
N PRO A 114 -14.53 -29.34 12.59
CA PRO A 114 -15.83 -28.68 12.45
C PRO A 114 -15.91 -27.34 13.21
N ASP A 115 -15.03 -27.15 14.21
CA ASP A 115 -14.92 -25.90 14.97
C ASP A 115 -14.13 -24.80 14.22
N GLN A 116 -13.44 -25.14 13.14
CA GLN A 116 -12.70 -24.17 12.33
C GLN A 116 -13.64 -23.53 11.32
N THR A 117 -13.95 -22.24 11.51
CA THR A 117 -14.76 -21.45 10.59
C THR A 117 -14.11 -21.34 9.21
N VAL A 118 -14.91 -21.09 8.18
CA VAL A 118 -14.45 -20.98 6.79
C VAL A 118 -13.56 -19.75 6.60
N TYR A 119 -13.85 -18.64 7.29
CA TYR A 119 -12.99 -17.46 7.21
C TYR A 119 -11.61 -17.64 7.86
N MET A 120 -11.50 -18.52 8.86
CA MET A 120 -10.25 -18.81 9.56
C MET A 120 -9.51 -19.94 8.86
N THR A 121 -8.39 -19.60 8.26
CA THR A 121 -7.46 -20.50 7.57
C THR A 121 -6.27 -20.82 8.46
N ASN A 122 -5.36 -21.69 8.03
CA ASN A 122 -4.08 -21.90 8.69
C ASN A 122 -2.95 -21.18 7.96
N VAL A 123 -1.78 -21.07 8.61
CA VAL A 123 -0.63 -20.36 8.03
C VAL A 123 -0.18 -20.94 6.68
N GLN A 124 -0.26 -22.26 6.48
CA GLN A 124 0.13 -22.89 5.22
C GLN A 124 -0.78 -22.45 4.06
N TYR A 125 -2.08 -22.34 4.32
CA TYR A 125 -3.04 -21.83 3.36
C TYR A 125 -2.75 -20.37 3.01
N GLU A 126 -2.53 -19.49 4.00
CA GLU A 126 -2.22 -18.09 3.76
C GLU A 126 -0.92 -17.90 2.98
N MET A 127 0.12 -18.68 3.31
CA MET A 127 1.38 -18.66 2.56
C MET A 127 1.20 -19.09 1.10
N ALA A 128 0.42 -20.17 0.86
CA ALA A 128 0.15 -20.64 -0.49
C ALA A 128 -0.69 -19.64 -1.30
N ALA A 129 -1.77 -19.11 -0.70
CA ALA A 129 -2.63 -18.12 -1.33
C ALA A 129 -1.88 -16.81 -1.63
N GLY A 130 -1.13 -16.28 -0.64
CA GLY A 130 -0.34 -15.08 -0.79
C GLY A 130 0.77 -15.23 -1.84
N GLY A 131 1.44 -16.39 -1.88
CA GLY A 131 2.44 -16.72 -2.89
C GLY A 131 1.86 -16.71 -4.31
N MET A 132 0.68 -17.30 -4.51
CA MET A 132 0.01 -17.27 -5.82
C MET A 132 -0.41 -15.86 -6.22
N MET A 133 -0.96 -15.06 -5.29
CA MET A 133 -1.28 -13.65 -5.57
C MET A 133 -0.04 -12.89 -6.08
N GLY A 134 1.11 -13.04 -5.42
CA GLY A 134 2.34 -12.38 -5.85
C GLY A 134 2.81 -12.73 -7.27
N GLN A 135 2.47 -13.92 -7.78
CA GLN A 135 2.85 -14.36 -9.13
C GLN A 135 1.98 -13.75 -10.23
N TYR A 136 0.70 -13.48 -9.97
CA TYR A 136 -0.23 -12.93 -10.96
C TYR A 136 -0.26 -11.41 -10.99
N PHE A 137 0.25 -10.73 -9.96
CA PHE A 137 0.24 -9.27 -9.84
C PHE A 137 1.66 -8.71 -9.74
N PRO A 138 2.48 -8.75 -10.81
CA PRO A 138 3.86 -8.25 -10.76
C PRO A 138 3.91 -6.76 -10.41
N SER A 139 2.93 -5.96 -10.84
CA SER A 139 2.80 -4.54 -10.48
C SER A 139 2.60 -4.34 -8.98
N LEU A 140 1.98 -5.29 -8.28
CA LEU A 140 1.75 -5.22 -6.84
C LEU A 140 3.07 -5.11 -6.08
N GLY A 141 4.13 -5.79 -6.53
CA GLY A 141 5.45 -5.69 -5.93
C GLY A 141 6.00 -4.26 -5.97
N ARG A 142 5.77 -3.54 -7.08
CA ARG A 142 6.08 -2.10 -7.17
C ARG A 142 5.24 -1.33 -6.17
N VAL A 143 3.95 -1.69 -6.04
CA VAL A 143 2.98 -0.97 -5.20
C VAL A 143 3.32 -1.00 -3.71
N MET A 144 3.84 -2.11 -3.24
CA MET A 144 4.25 -2.25 -1.84
C MET A 144 5.38 -1.27 -1.48
N GLY A 145 6.23 -0.91 -2.43
CA GLY A 145 7.33 0.05 -2.23
C GLY A 145 8.31 -0.41 -1.15
N ASP A 146 9.03 0.54 -0.56
CA ASP A 146 9.96 0.27 0.54
C ASP A 146 9.24 0.26 1.90
N GLU A 147 8.41 -0.77 2.12
CA GLU A 147 7.73 -0.93 3.42
C GLU A 147 8.70 -1.14 4.58
N GLY A 148 9.91 -1.63 4.32
CA GLY A 148 10.93 -1.87 5.33
C GLY A 148 11.33 -0.57 6.00
N THR A 149 11.76 0.43 5.21
CA THR A 149 12.12 1.74 5.75
C THR A 149 10.92 2.43 6.40
N TYR A 150 9.73 2.37 5.78
CA TYR A 150 8.53 2.95 6.41
C TYR A 150 8.23 2.33 7.77
N LYS A 151 8.26 1.00 7.88
CA LYS A 151 8.01 0.28 9.14
C LYS A 151 9.07 0.62 10.17
N HIS A 152 10.34 0.67 9.77
CA HIS A 152 11.45 1.08 10.63
C HIS A 152 11.23 2.49 11.21
N CYS A 153 10.89 3.46 10.34
CA CYS A 153 10.58 4.84 10.74
C CYS A 153 9.35 4.94 11.64
N LEU A 154 8.26 4.28 11.28
CA LEU A 154 7.02 4.31 12.04
C LEU A 154 7.20 3.70 13.43
N LEU A 155 7.80 2.52 13.53
CA LEU A 155 7.96 1.80 14.79
C LEU A 155 8.80 2.60 15.78
N HIS A 156 9.93 3.16 15.37
CA HIS A 156 10.78 3.98 16.24
C HIS A 156 10.17 5.34 16.57
N SER A 157 9.29 5.89 15.72
CA SER A 157 8.57 7.13 16.02
C SER A 157 7.45 6.91 17.03
N MET A 158 6.74 5.79 16.94
CA MET A 158 5.65 5.44 17.87
C MET A 158 6.17 4.85 19.19
N HIS A 159 7.27 4.11 19.12
CA HIS A 159 7.87 3.42 20.26
C HIS A 159 9.37 3.76 20.33
N PRO A 160 9.73 5.01 20.72
CA PRO A 160 11.13 5.36 20.93
C PRO A 160 11.77 4.38 21.92
N THR A 161 13.00 3.97 21.63
CA THR A 161 13.67 2.86 22.35
C THR A 161 13.71 3.08 23.86
N ASP A 162 13.92 4.32 24.30
CA ASP A 162 13.93 4.68 25.72
C ASP A 162 12.56 4.44 26.39
N LYS A 163 11.48 4.91 25.78
CA LYS A 163 10.12 4.69 26.29
C LYS A 163 9.71 3.22 26.23
N PHE A 164 10.09 2.53 25.17
CA PHE A 164 9.81 1.09 25.05
C PHE A 164 10.48 0.32 26.18
N PHE A 165 11.73 0.68 26.53
CA PHE A 165 12.45 0.08 27.63
C PHE A 165 11.82 0.38 28.99
N GLU A 166 11.35 1.62 29.22
CA GLU A 166 10.56 1.98 30.40
C GLU A 166 9.30 1.11 30.53
N TYR A 167 8.57 0.90 29.42
CA TYR A 167 7.38 0.04 29.41
C TYR A 167 7.73 -1.41 29.69
N CYS A 168 8.81 -1.95 29.14
CA CYS A 168 9.24 -3.32 29.42
C CYS A 168 9.62 -3.51 30.89
N ALA A 169 10.35 -2.57 31.48
CA ALA A 169 10.71 -2.61 32.90
C ALA A 169 9.45 -2.51 33.79
N ALA A 170 8.54 -1.60 33.47
CA ALA A 170 7.28 -1.45 34.20
C ALA A 170 6.37 -2.69 34.08
N ASP A 171 6.31 -3.32 32.90
CA ASP A 171 5.51 -4.52 32.69
C ASP A 171 6.12 -5.73 33.42
N TRP A 172 7.44 -5.84 33.42
CA TRP A 172 8.18 -6.82 34.22
C TRP A 172 7.87 -6.69 35.71
N ASP A 173 7.96 -5.47 36.23
CA ASP A 173 7.62 -5.14 37.61
C ASP A 173 6.16 -5.45 37.93
N ARG A 174 5.25 -5.18 37.00
CA ARG A 174 3.83 -5.53 37.13
C ARG A 174 3.63 -7.04 37.24
N TYR A 175 4.28 -7.85 36.41
CA TYR A 175 4.18 -9.31 36.51
C TYR A 175 4.71 -9.83 37.84
N GLN A 176 5.84 -9.31 38.33
CA GLN A 176 6.37 -9.69 39.64
C GLN A 176 5.38 -9.39 40.76
N LYS A 177 4.72 -8.22 40.72
CA LYS A 177 3.65 -7.87 41.66
C LYS A 177 2.49 -8.86 41.60
N MET A 178 1.99 -9.15 40.40
CA MET A 178 0.90 -10.11 40.19
C MET A 178 1.23 -11.51 40.69
N PHE A 179 2.47 -11.98 40.51
CA PHE A 179 2.91 -13.29 40.99
C PHE A 179 2.97 -13.35 42.51
N ARG A 180 3.44 -12.30 43.17
CA ARG A 180 3.47 -12.22 44.64
C ARG A 180 2.06 -12.27 45.23
N GLU A 181 1.18 -11.41 44.73
CA GLU A 181 -0.22 -11.32 45.17
C GLU A 181 -1.01 -12.62 45.01
N ARG A 182 -0.68 -13.45 44.01
CA ARG A 182 -1.45 -14.67 43.68
C ARG A 182 -0.80 -15.97 44.13
N ASN A 183 0.53 -16.07 44.09
CA ASN A 183 1.26 -17.33 44.25
C ASN A 183 2.16 -17.35 45.50
N GLY A 184 2.09 -16.34 46.38
CA GLY A 184 2.78 -16.35 47.68
C GLY A 184 4.30 -16.23 47.58
N CYS A 185 4.83 -15.59 46.53
CA CYS A 185 6.26 -15.37 46.34
C CYS A 185 6.80 -14.15 47.13
N ASP A 186 6.16 -13.78 48.25
CA ASP A 186 6.49 -12.57 49.02
C ASP A 186 7.90 -12.62 49.62
N ASP A 187 8.40 -13.84 49.89
CA ASP A 187 9.73 -14.10 50.45
C ASP A 187 10.87 -13.97 49.43
N LYS A 188 10.57 -13.93 48.13
CA LYS A 188 11.60 -13.87 47.08
C LYS A 188 12.10 -12.43 46.90
N PRO A 189 13.38 -12.19 46.56
CA PRO A 189 13.87 -10.86 46.24
C PRO A 189 13.21 -10.31 44.97
N TRP A 190 13.11 -8.98 44.86
CA TRP A 190 12.70 -8.34 43.60
C TRP A 190 13.80 -8.54 42.56
N VAL A 191 13.42 -9.01 41.36
CA VAL A 191 14.37 -9.26 40.28
C VAL A 191 14.35 -8.05 39.34
N PRO A 192 15.47 -7.35 39.13
CA PRO A 192 15.51 -6.23 38.19
C PRO A 192 15.26 -6.73 36.76
N TYR A 193 14.76 -5.83 35.90
CA TYR A 193 14.58 -6.15 34.49
C TYR A 193 15.93 -6.62 33.88
N PRO A 194 15.98 -7.79 33.21
CA PRO A 194 17.25 -8.47 32.92
C PRO A 194 18.06 -7.85 31.78
N TYR A 195 17.45 -6.97 30.98
CA TYR A 195 18.13 -6.33 29.84
C TYR A 195 18.48 -4.89 30.20
N THR A 196 19.60 -4.38 29.68
CA THR A 196 20.03 -2.99 29.78
C THR A 196 20.04 -2.32 28.40
N LYS A 197 20.09 -0.99 28.34
CA LYS A 197 20.28 -0.26 27.06
C LYS A 197 21.56 -0.69 26.35
N ASP A 198 22.65 -0.94 27.09
CA ASP A 198 23.91 -1.45 26.53
C ASP A 198 23.77 -2.86 25.95
N THR A 199 22.93 -3.71 26.56
CA THR A 199 22.62 -5.04 26.02
C THR A 199 21.94 -4.92 24.65
N VAL A 200 20.94 -4.03 24.55
CA VAL A 200 20.23 -3.76 23.29
C VAL A 200 21.19 -3.19 22.26
N ARG A 201 22.01 -2.19 22.61
CA ARG A 201 23.04 -1.64 21.72
C ARG A 201 23.96 -2.73 21.18
N GLY A 202 24.44 -3.64 22.04
CA GLY A 202 25.28 -4.77 21.65
C GLY A 202 24.61 -5.71 20.63
N TRP A 203 23.28 -5.85 20.64
CA TRP A 203 22.55 -6.60 19.62
C TRP A 203 22.59 -5.91 18.25
N PHE A 204 22.43 -4.58 18.23
CA PHE A 204 22.54 -3.79 17.00
C PHE A 204 23.97 -3.78 16.46
N ASP A 205 24.97 -3.70 17.34
CA ASP A 205 26.39 -3.80 16.95
C ASP A 205 26.69 -5.16 16.30
N LEU A 206 26.21 -6.25 16.91
CA LEU A 206 26.35 -7.61 16.35
C LEU A 206 25.62 -7.75 15.01
N TYR A 207 24.43 -7.16 14.87
CA TYR A 207 23.71 -7.15 13.59
C TYR A 207 24.51 -6.42 12.52
N ASN A 208 24.99 -5.21 12.82
CA ASN A 208 25.77 -4.39 11.89
C ASN A 208 27.09 -5.06 11.50
N GLN A 209 27.71 -5.80 12.42
CA GLN A 209 28.90 -6.61 12.12
C GLN A 209 28.60 -7.72 11.11
N LYS A 210 27.44 -8.38 11.22
CA LYS A 210 27.02 -9.46 10.30
C LYS A 210 26.46 -8.94 8.97
N PHE A 211 25.85 -7.77 8.99
CA PHE A 211 25.16 -7.15 7.84
C PHE A 211 25.68 -5.72 7.58
N PRO A 212 26.97 -5.57 7.22
CA PRO A 212 27.61 -4.25 7.14
C PRO A 212 27.06 -3.34 6.03
N PHE A 213 26.31 -3.89 5.08
CA PHE A 213 25.73 -3.15 3.96
C PHE A 213 24.41 -2.43 4.31
N CYS A 214 23.82 -2.69 5.47
CA CYS A 214 22.58 -2.05 5.94
C CYS A 214 22.67 -1.76 7.45
N PRO A 215 23.53 -0.82 7.86
CA PRO A 215 23.71 -0.52 9.27
C PRO A 215 22.45 0.13 9.85
N ILE A 216 22.05 -0.32 11.03
CA ILE A 216 20.92 0.22 11.80
C ILE A 216 21.39 0.75 13.15
N LYS A 217 20.66 1.73 13.69
CA LYS A 217 20.94 2.35 14.99
C LYS A 217 19.87 1.94 16.00
N TRP A 218 20.26 1.69 17.24
CA TRP A 218 19.32 1.31 18.31
C TRP A 218 18.43 2.49 18.71
N GLU A 219 18.85 3.73 18.44
CA GLU A 219 18.04 4.95 18.56
C GLU A 219 16.95 5.06 17.48
N GLY A 220 17.01 4.23 16.44
CA GLY A 220 16.13 4.31 15.28
C GLY A 220 16.73 5.12 14.12
N PRO A 221 15.92 5.42 13.09
CA PRO A 221 16.39 6.18 11.93
C PRO A 221 16.52 7.67 12.29
N ASP A 222 17.48 8.35 11.64
CA ASP A 222 17.58 9.80 11.73
C ASP A 222 16.41 10.52 11.03
N GLU A 223 16.23 11.80 11.34
CA GLU A 223 15.13 12.61 10.78
C GLU A 223 15.21 12.70 9.25
N GLY A 224 16.41 12.77 8.67
CA GLY A 224 16.58 12.78 7.21
C GLY A 224 16.05 11.50 6.56
N THR A 225 16.26 10.34 7.17
CA THR A 225 15.72 9.06 6.73
C THR A 225 14.19 9.03 6.83
N LYS A 226 13.61 9.59 7.89
CA LYS A 226 12.14 9.70 8.05
C LYS A 226 11.53 10.61 6.99
N GLU A 227 12.12 11.77 6.76
CA GLU A 227 11.69 12.72 5.73
C GLU A 227 11.81 12.11 4.33
N TRP A 228 12.93 11.43 4.04
CA TRP A 228 13.13 10.70 2.80
C TRP A 228 12.05 9.63 2.60
N ALA A 229 11.74 8.84 3.63
CA ALA A 229 10.71 7.82 3.55
C ALA A 229 9.35 8.46 3.20
N ILE A 230 8.94 9.51 3.92
CA ILE A 230 7.66 10.21 3.65
C ILE A 230 7.63 10.74 2.21
N ARG A 231 8.69 11.41 1.76
CA ARG A 231 8.78 11.97 0.41
C ARG A 231 8.74 10.88 -0.65
N SER A 232 9.54 9.82 -0.49
CA SER A 232 9.60 8.71 -1.44
C SER A 232 8.26 8.02 -1.60
N PHE A 233 7.50 7.81 -0.52
CA PHE A 233 6.16 7.23 -0.61
C PHE A 233 5.16 8.16 -1.31
N ARG A 234 5.28 9.48 -1.14
CA ARG A 234 4.45 10.47 -1.83
C ARG A 234 4.76 10.52 -3.33
N GLU A 235 6.03 10.65 -3.69
CA GLU A 235 6.49 10.70 -5.08
C GLU A 235 6.12 9.41 -5.83
N ASP A 236 6.31 8.25 -5.20
CA ASP A 236 5.95 6.98 -5.80
C ASP A 236 4.43 6.83 -5.97
N TRP A 237 3.65 7.30 -5.01
CA TRP A 237 2.20 7.37 -5.14
C TRP A 237 1.77 8.27 -6.32
N GLU A 238 2.29 9.48 -6.41
CA GLU A 238 1.98 10.44 -7.48
C GLU A 238 2.35 9.90 -8.85
N ARG A 239 3.56 9.36 -8.99
CA ARG A 239 4.03 8.72 -10.23
C ARG A 239 3.10 7.59 -10.66
N ARG A 240 2.64 6.76 -9.73
CA ARG A 240 1.71 5.67 -10.05
C ARG A 240 0.35 6.19 -10.49
N GLN A 241 -0.20 7.18 -9.79
CA GLN A 241 -1.45 7.82 -10.22
C GLN A 241 -1.34 8.31 -11.67
N GLN A 242 -0.20 8.88 -12.06
CA GLN A 242 0.07 9.27 -13.45
C GLN A 242 0.16 8.08 -14.41
N GLU A 243 0.86 7.00 -14.03
CA GLU A 243 0.92 5.75 -14.83
C GLU A 243 -0.47 5.13 -15.08
N HIS A 244 -1.43 5.37 -14.18
CA HIS A 244 -2.79 4.82 -14.28
C HIS A 244 -3.76 5.65 -15.11
N ILE A 245 -3.49 6.94 -15.33
CA ILE A 245 -4.37 7.83 -16.11
C ILE A 245 -4.73 7.24 -17.48
N PRO A 246 -3.78 6.71 -18.30
CA PRO A 246 -4.12 6.15 -19.61
C PRO A 246 -5.09 4.97 -19.54
N MET A 247 -4.92 4.08 -18.56
CA MET A 247 -5.81 2.94 -18.37
C MET A 247 -7.19 3.37 -17.88
N LEU A 248 -7.26 4.30 -16.93
CA LEU A 248 -8.53 4.85 -16.47
C LEU A 248 -9.29 5.54 -17.61
N ILE A 249 -8.60 6.26 -18.49
CA ILE A 249 -9.20 6.86 -19.68
C ILE A 249 -9.71 5.77 -20.63
N LYS A 250 -8.90 4.74 -20.90
CA LYS A 250 -9.26 3.61 -21.78
C LYS A 250 -10.52 2.89 -21.30
N GLU A 251 -10.59 2.60 -20.00
CA GLU A 251 -11.70 1.85 -19.38
C GLU A 251 -12.90 2.76 -19.05
N SER A 252 -12.74 4.08 -19.10
CA SER A 252 -13.85 5.02 -18.94
C SER A 252 -14.72 5.10 -20.20
N ALA A 253 -15.99 5.47 -20.02
CA ALA A 253 -16.90 5.76 -21.13
C ALA A 253 -16.42 6.91 -22.05
N LEU A 254 -15.35 7.64 -21.69
CA LEU A 254 -14.71 8.60 -22.60
C LEU A 254 -14.20 7.93 -23.89
N CYS A 255 -13.83 6.64 -23.83
CA CYS A 255 -13.41 5.87 -25.00
C CYS A 255 -14.56 5.47 -25.93
N GLU A 256 -15.83 5.46 -25.52
CA GLU A 256 -16.95 5.15 -26.43
C GLU A 256 -17.08 6.19 -27.56
N SER A 257 -16.56 7.40 -27.34
CA SER A 257 -16.47 8.46 -28.36
C SER A 257 -15.20 8.39 -29.22
N CYS A 258 -14.24 7.53 -28.88
CA CYS A 258 -13.00 7.34 -29.63
C CYS A 258 -13.19 6.23 -30.68
N LYS A 259 -12.98 6.56 -31.95
CA LYS A 259 -13.14 5.59 -33.04
C LYS A 259 -12.08 4.49 -32.94
N ALA A 260 -12.47 3.24 -33.18
CA ALA A 260 -11.59 2.07 -33.16
C ALA A 260 -10.63 1.98 -34.38
N ASP A 261 -10.42 3.07 -35.11
CA ASP A 261 -9.71 3.12 -36.40
C ASP A 261 -8.17 3.20 -36.24
N GLY A 262 -7.65 2.98 -35.04
CA GLY A 262 -6.23 3.12 -34.74
C GLY A 262 -5.77 4.57 -34.52
N SER A 263 -6.70 5.54 -34.49
CA SER A 263 -6.40 6.86 -33.95
C SER A 263 -6.13 6.75 -32.45
N ASP A 264 -5.11 7.47 -31.98
CA ASP A 264 -4.77 7.50 -30.55
C ASP A 264 -5.99 8.04 -29.77
N PRO A 265 -6.68 7.19 -28.99
CA PRO A 265 -7.88 7.61 -28.27
C PRO A 265 -7.57 8.69 -27.23
N TYR A 266 -6.32 8.76 -26.76
CA TYR A 266 -5.85 9.80 -25.87
C TYR A 266 -5.80 11.16 -26.57
N MET A 267 -5.18 11.24 -27.74
CA MET A 267 -5.20 12.44 -28.57
C MET A 267 -6.61 12.82 -28.98
N SER A 268 -7.46 11.85 -29.32
CA SER A 268 -8.86 12.13 -29.70
C SER A 268 -9.70 12.68 -28.54
N ALA A 269 -9.54 12.17 -27.32
CA ALA A 269 -10.21 12.70 -26.13
C ALA A 269 -9.66 14.10 -25.73
N CYS A 270 -8.34 14.30 -25.80
CA CYS A 270 -7.72 15.61 -25.61
C CYS A 270 -8.19 16.62 -26.66
N VAL A 271 -8.25 16.21 -27.94
CA VAL A 271 -8.80 17.01 -29.04
C VAL A 271 -10.29 17.26 -28.79
N GLY A 272 -11.07 16.29 -28.34
CA GLY A 272 -12.50 16.45 -28.03
C GLY A 272 -12.79 17.44 -26.89
N THR A 273 -11.87 17.59 -25.93
CA THR A 273 -11.98 18.58 -24.84
C THR A 273 -11.38 19.94 -25.21
N MET A 274 -10.31 19.96 -25.99
CA MET A 274 -9.64 21.18 -26.44
C MET A 274 -10.33 21.84 -27.63
N VAL A 275 -10.87 21.09 -28.59
CA VAL A 275 -11.50 21.61 -29.80
C VAL A 275 -12.72 22.48 -29.51
N PRO A 276 -13.66 22.13 -28.62
CA PRO A 276 -14.77 23.03 -28.29
C PRO A 276 -14.29 24.35 -27.66
N LYS A 277 -13.22 24.29 -26.84
CA LYS A 277 -12.60 25.47 -26.25
C LYS A 277 -11.85 26.30 -27.30
N ARG A 278 -11.10 25.64 -28.18
CA ARG A 278 -10.37 26.24 -29.31
C ARG A 278 -11.28 26.77 -30.41
N LYS A 279 -12.42 26.13 -30.65
CA LYS A 279 -13.40 26.51 -31.68
C LYS A 279 -14.00 27.88 -31.39
N LYS A 280 -14.05 28.30 -30.12
CA LYS A 280 -14.38 29.69 -29.77
C LYS A 280 -13.35 30.71 -30.26
N PHE A 281 -12.10 30.28 -30.48
CA PHE A 281 -10.98 31.13 -30.91
C PHE A 281 -10.55 30.89 -32.36
N MET A 282 -11.01 29.80 -32.97
CA MET A 282 -10.59 29.35 -34.30
C MET A 282 -11.76 29.20 -35.28
N GLY A 283 -13.00 29.37 -34.81
CA GLY A 283 -14.18 29.36 -35.65
C GLY A 283 -14.65 30.79 -35.84
N SER A 284 -14.75 31.22 -37.09
CA SER A 284 -15.50 32.41 -37.45
C SER A 284 -17.00 32.20 -37.20
N ALA A 285 -17.73 33.31 -37.06
CA ALA A 285 -19.19 33.26 -36.95
C ALA A 285 -19.79 32.44 -38.12
N PRO A 286 -20.88 31.68 -37.92
CA PRO A 286 -21.49 30.84 -38.96
C PRO A 286 -21.85 31.59 -40.25
N GLU A 287 -22.08 32.89 -40.14
CA GLU A 287 -22.42 33.83 -41.22
C GLU A 287 -21.20 34.54 -41.83
N SER A 288 -20.00 34.35 -41.27
CA SER A 288 -18.77 34.93 -41.80
C SER A 288 -18.17 34.01 -42.87
N THR A 289 -17.84 34.59 -44.03
CA THR A 289 -17.10 33.91 -45.11
C THR A 289 -15.59 33.95 -44.92
N LEU A 290 -15.10 34.55 -43.83
CA LEU A 290 -13.68 34.66 -43.50
C LEU A 290 -13.32 33.62 -42.45
N ASP A 291 -12.21 32.89 -42.64
CA ASP A 291 -11.70 31.88 -41.68
C ASP A 291 -11.28 32.50 -40.33
N PHE A 292 -11.12 33.83 -40.28
CA PHE A 292 -10.81 34.63 -39.09
C PHE A 292 -11.58 35.94 -39.20
N ASP A 293 -12.71 36.08 -38.51
CA ASP A 293 -13.46 37.33 -38.55
C ASP A 293 -12.80 38.41 -37.66
N ALA A 294 -13.17 39.67 -37.89
CA ALA A 294 -12.54 40.81 -37.21
C ALA A 294 -12.72 40.76 -35.68
N THR A 295 -13.74 40.08 -35.18
CA THR A 295 -13.99 39.91 -33.74
C THR A 295 -13.03 38.87 -33.17
N ALA A 296 -12.88 37.72 -33.84
CA ALA A 296 -11.90 36.70 -33.46
C ALA A 296 -10.46 37.21 -33.56
N TYR A 297 -10.17 38.05 -34.56
CA TYR A 297 -8.89 38.76 -34.66
C TYR A 297 -8.70 39.76 -33.52
N GLY A 298 -9.74 40.51 -33.14
CA GLY A 298 -9.71 41.42 -32.01
C GLY A 298 -9.46 40.72 -30.67
N ASP A 299 -10.11 39.59 -30.42
CA ASP A 299 -9.91 38.79 -29.20
C ASP A 299 -8.51 38.15 -29.17
N TRP A 300 -8.05 37.62 -30.31
CA TRP A 300 -6.67 37.12 -30.46
C TRP A 300 -5.65 38.24 -30.26
N GLN A 301 -5.89 39.41 -30.84
CA GLN A 301 -5.03 40.57 -30.71
C GLN A 301 -5.03 41.10 -29.27
N MET A 302 -6.15 41.15 -28.56
CA MET A 302 -6.20 41.47 -27.12
C MET A 302 -5.42 40.46 -26.27
N TRP A 303 -5.35 39.20 -26.70
CA TRP A 303 -4.54 38.18 -26.04
C TRP A 303 -3.04 38.35 -26.31
N MET A 304 -2.70 38.91 -27.48
CA MET A 304 -1.32 39.15 -27.92
C MET A 304 -0.78 40.54 -27.52
N ASP A 305 -1.66 41.54 -27.36
CA ASP A 305 -1.32 42.91 -27.00
C ASP A 305 -1.48 43.14 -25.49
N SER A 306 -0.33 43.27 -24.85
CA SER A 306 -0.04 43.94 -23.56
C SER A 306 -0.39 43.30 -22.21
N GLU A 307 -1.28 42.31 -22.09
CA GLU A 307 -1.50 41.62 -20.79
C GLU A 307 -0.77 40.28 -20.64
N TYR A 308 -0.41 39.59 -21.73
CA TYR A 308 0.31 38.31 -21.68
C TYR A 308 1.64 38.40 -22.43
N THR A 309 2.73 38.54 -21.69
CA THR A 309 4.09 38.42 -22.25
C THR A 309 4.35 36.96 -22.64
N PHE A 310 4.40 36.68 -23.95
CA PHE A 310 4.87 35.39 -24.44
C PHE A 310 6.40 35.40 -24.53
N THR A 311 7.03 34.31 -24.08
CA THR A 311 8.46 34.10 -24.21
C THR A 311 8.66 32.91 -25.14
N ILE A 312 9.35 33.13 -26.27
CA ILE A 312 9.72 32.05 -27.18
C ILE A 312 11.10 31.54 -26.75
N GLU A 313 11.17 30.25 -26.45
CA GLU A 313 12.42 29.59 -26.05
C GLU A 313 12.65 28.36 -26.93
N GLY A 314 13.84 28.25 -27.50
CA GLY A 314 14.25 27.07 -28.24
C GLY A 314 14.59 25.92 -27.30
N VAL A 315 14.12 24.72 -27.62
CA VAL A 315 14.46 23.49 -26.89
C VAL A 315 15.12 22.48 -27.83
N PRO A 316 16.06 21.65 -27.34
CA PRO A 316 16.80 20.70 -28.17
C PRO A 316 15.99 19.41 -28.44
N ALA A 317 14.70 19.54 -28.77
CA ALA A 317 13.82 18.41 -29.04
C ALA A 317 13.14 18.57 -30.41
N LYS A 318 12.95 17.45 -31.11
CA LYS A 318 12.09 17.42 -32.30
C LYS A 318 10.63 17.46 -31.85
N SER A 319 9.75 17.96 -32.70
CA SER A 319 8.32 18.07 -32.40
C SER A 319 7.67 16.75 -31.95
N VAL A 320 8.10 15.62 -32.52
CA VAL A 320 7.61 14.28 -32.18
C VAL A 320 8.04 13.80 -30.79
N ASP A 321 9.12 14.36 -30.25
CA ASP A 321 9.73 13.95 -28.99
C ASP A 321 9.38 14.91 -27.83
N VAL A 322 8.71 16.04 -28.12
CA VAL A 322 8.41 17.10 -27.14
C VAL A 322 7.67 16.58 -25.90
N LEU A 323 6.76 15.63 -26.07
CA LEU A 323 5.96 15.08 -24.97
C LEU A 323 6.72 14.06 -24.10
N THR A 324 7.86 13.55 -24.55
CA THR A 324 8.66 12.55 -23.83
C THR A 324 10.04 13.07 -23.45
N HIS A 325 10.46 14.23 -23.95
CA HIS A 325 11.80 14.77 -23.72
C HIS A 325 11.91 15.45 -22.34
N PRO A 326 12.73 14.91 -21.40
CA PRO A 326 12.76 15.37 -20.01
C PRO A 326 13.14 16.84 -19.84
N GLU A 327 14.08 17.33 -20.65
CA GLU A 327 14.54 18.72 -20.59
C GLU A 327 13.44 19.73 -21.01
N VAL A 328 12.56 19.33 -21.94
CA VAL A 328 11.45 20.18 -22.40
C VAL A 328 10.43 20.33 -21.28
N TRP A 329 10.06 19.23 -20.64
CA TRP A 329 9.14 19.25 -19.51
C TRP A 329 9.71 19.98 -18.30
N GLY A 330 11.01 19.83 -18.01
CA GLY A 330 11.67 20.61 -16.95
C GLY A 330 11.54 22.12 -17.15
N ARG A 331 11.68 22.61 -18.39
CA ARG A 331 11.48 24.03 -18.73
C ARG A 331 10.01 24.46 -18.66
N ILE A 332 9.07 23.61 -19.07
CA ILE A 332 7.63 23.90 -18.97
C ILE A 332 7.20 23.99 -17.49
N ILE A 333 7.57 22.99 -16.67
CA ILE A 333 7.18 22.89 -15.27
C ILE A 333 7.76 24.06 -14.47
N SER A 334 9.04 24.38 -14.63
CA SER A 334 9.67 25.51 -13.91
C SER A 334 8.98 26.86 -14.19
N ARG A 335 8.39 27.06 -15.37
CA ARG A 335 7.60 28.26 -15.70
C ARG A 335 6.20 28.24 -15.09
N CYS A 336 5.56 27.09 -15.01
CA CYS A 336 4.28 26.92 -14.33
C CYS A 336 4.42 27.15 -12.82
N GLU A 337 5.51 26.70 -12.21
CA GLU A 337 5.84 26.91 -10.80
C GLU A 337 6.21 28.37 -10.50
N ALA A 338 6.97 29.03 -11.37
CA ALA A 338 7.32 30.44 -11.22
C ALA A 338 6.10 31.39 -11.26
N LYS A 339 4.97 30.97 -11.87
CA LYS A 339 3.73 31.76 -11.88
C LYS A 339 2.83 31.50 -10.67
N SER A 340 2.93 30.34 -10.03
CA SER A 340 2.09 29.99 -8.88
C SER A 340 2.53 30.73 -7.60
N SER A 341 3.79 31.16 -7.51
CA SER A 341 4.29 32.01 -6.41
C SER A 341 3.84 33.48 -6.47
N VAL A 342 3.25 33.92 -7.59
CA VAL A 342 2.79 35.31 -7.79
C VAL A 342 1.31 35.50 -7.38
N HIS A 343 0.59 34.41 -7.09
CA HIS A 343 -0.81 34.44 -6.65
C HIS A 343 -1.01 34.01 -5.19
N ASN A 344 -0.10 34.41 -4.30
CA ASN A 344 -0.46 34.54 -2.88
C ASN A 344 -1.43 35.72 -2.76
N LEU A 345 -2.73 35.40 -2.73
CA LEU A 345 -3.77 36.35 -2.36
C LEU A 345 -3.47 36.92 -0.96
N PRO A 346 -3.72 38.21 -0.72
CA PRO A 346 -3.54 38.79 0.61
C PRO A 346 -4.48 38.10 1.59
N ASP A 347 -3.95 37.73 2.76
CA ASP A 347 -4.69 37.14 3.87
C ASP A 347 -5.98 37.93 4.14
N GLN A 348 -7.12 37.24 4.08
CA GLN A 348 -8.38 37.66 4.70
C GLN A 348 -8.74 36.72 5.82
#